data_AF-A0A351G5R1-F1
#
_entry.id   AF-A0A351G5R1-F1
#
_cell.length_a   1.000
_cell.length_b   1.000
_cell.length_c   1.000
_cell.angle_alpha   90.00
_cell.angle_beta   90.00
_cell.angle_gamma   90.00
#
_symmetry.space_group_name_H-M   'P 1'
#
loop_
_entity.id
_entity.type
_entity.pdbx_description
1 polymer ?
#
loop_
_entity_poly.entity_id
_entity_poly.type
_entity_poly.pdbx_seq_one_letter_code
_entity_poly.pdbx_strand_id
1 'polypeptide(L)'
;MKSEKEIVLAYMEAHNAHDVEAALSYFSPKIRFGMTGLWVREGLEKVRELEEWDAVMRSQLGFNDFKVRNQRLECTGTETNDWFGVVGINQIRYEPIKFEFEDDKIRHIRAQISPKDEMMVDRAVNEVVRWALDLYPDEIHDLVPRGVFKYGHEHALRWKKLIEDWKRATGN
;
A
#
# COMPACT_ATOMS: atom_id res chain seq x y z
N MET A 1 -7.26 -0.54 -27.91
CA MET A 1 -7.74 -0.57 -26.52
C MET A 1 -6.79 -1.46 -25.75
N LYS A 2 -6.23 -1.02 -24.62
CA LYS A 2 -5.36 -1.88 -23.80
C LYS A 2 -6.22 -2.98 -23.16
N SER A 3 -5.69 -4.18 -23.07
CA SER A 3 -6.26 -5.27 -22.26
C SER A 3 -6.15 -4.97 -20.77
N GLU A 4 -6.95 -5.65 -19.94
CA GLU A 4 -6.93 -5.51 -18.49
C GLU A 4 -5.54 -5.77 -17.90
N LYS A 5 -4.82 -6.75 -18.47
CA LYS A 5 -3.44 -7.06 -18.08
C LYS A 5 -2.48 -5.91 -18.41
N GLU A 6 -2.58 -5.34 -19.61
CA GLU A 6 -1.75 -4.20 -20.02
C GLU A 6 -2.03 -2.95 -19.17
N ILE A 7 -3.28 -2.74 -18.74
CA ILE A 7 -3.64 -1.66 -17.82
C ILE A 7 -2.96 -1.87 -16.46
N VAL A 8 -3.07 -3.07 -15.88
CA VAL A 8 -2.47 -3.37 -14.56
C VAL A 8 -0.95 -3.30 -14.58
N LEU A 9 -0.31 -3.79 -15.65
CA LEU A 9 1.14 -3.68 -15.79
C LEU A 9 1.60 -2.23 -15.98
N ALA A 10 0.88 -1.43 -16.75
CA ALA A 10 1.22 -0.02 -16.93
C ALA A 10 0.98 0.81 -15.65
N TYR A 11 -0.04 0.45 -14.85
CA TYR A 11 -0.22 0.97 -13.50
C TYR A 11 0.98 0.61 -12.60
N MET A 12 1.39 -0.66 -12.58
CA MET A 12 2.54 -1.13 -11.80
C MET A 12 3.81 -0.36 -12.15
N GLU A 13 4.07 -0.14 -13.44
CA GLU A 13 5.22 0.65 -13.91
C GLU A 13 5.17 2.10 -13.41
N ALA A 14 4.01 2.76 -13.48
CA ALA A 14 3.83 4.12 -12.99
C ALA A 14 4.01 4.21 -11.46
N HIS A 15 3.44 3.26 -10.72
CA HIS A 15 3.60 3.15 -9.27
C HIS A 15 5.08 2.96 -8.87
N ASN A 16 5.77 2.03 -9.54
CA ASN A 16 7.18 1.73 -9.29
C ASN A 16 8.12 2.86 -9.70
N ALA A 17 7.70 3.70 -10.65
CA ALA A 17 8.37 4.95 -10.99
C ALA A 17 8.06 6.09 -10.00
N HIS A 18 7.17 5.85 -9.04
CA HIS A 18 6.66 6.81 -8.07
C HIS A 18 6.03 8.05 -8.72
N ASP A 19 5.46 7.87 -9.92
CA ASP A 19 4.73 8.90 -10.65
C ASP A 19 3.25 8.83 -10.27
N VAL A 20 2.88 9.58 -9.22
CA VAL A 20 1.53 9.60 -8.64
C VAL A 20 0.49 9.97 -9.69
N GLU A 21 0.73 10.97 -10.55
CA GLU A 21 -0.27 11.38 -11.55
C GLU A 21 -0.44 10.32 -12.64
N ALA A 22 0.65 9.72 -13.10
CA ALA A 22 0.58 8.64 -14.08
C ALA A 22 -0.13 7.41 -13.49
N ALA A 23 0.15 7.03 -12.24
CA ALA A 23 -0.52 5.93 -11.56
C ALA A 23 -2.02 6.20 -11.42
N LEU A 24 -2.39 7.40 -10.98
CA LEU A 24 -3.79 7.81 -10.80
C LEU A 24 -4.59 7.84 -12.10
N SER A 25 -3.92 8.05 -13.23
CA SER A 25 -4.57 8.05 -14.55
C SER A 25 -5.22 6.71 -14.91
N TYR A 26 -4.84 5.60 -14.28
CA TYR A 26 -5.40 4.28 -14.52
C TYR A 26 -6.67 4.00 -13.71
N PHE A 27 -7.03 4.85 -12.75
CA PHE A 27 -8.20 4.66 -11.90
C PHE A 27 -9.43 5.39 -12.41
N SER A 28 -10.59 4.81 -12.14
CA SER A 28 -11.88 5.49 -12.26
C SER A 28 -12.00 6.54 -11.15
N PRO A 29 -12.66 7.69 -11.39
CA PRO A 29 -12.94 8.66 -10.32
C PRO A 29 -13.69 8.07 -9.12
N LYS A 30 -14.42 6.97 -9.33
CA LYS A 30 -15.20 6.24 -8.31
C LYS A 30 -14.50 4.94 -7.85
N ILE A 31 -13.18 4.87 -7.99
CA ILE A 31 -12.37 3.72 -7.55
C ILE A 31 -12.69 3.35 -6.11
N ARG A 32 -12.81 2.05 -5.85
CA ARG A 32 -12.79 1.47 -4.51
C ARG A 32 -11.55 0.59 -4.38
N PHE A 33 -10.65 0.93 -3.47
CA PHE A 33 -9.48 0.12 -3.15
C PHE A 33 -9.63 -0.40 -1.73
N GLY A 34 -9.66 -1.73 -1.55
CA GLY A 34 -9.64 -2.35 -0.24
C GLY A 34 -8.49 -3.34 -0.03
N MET A 35 -8.00 -3.35 1.21
CA MET A 35 -7.21 -4.45 1.76
C MET A 35 -8.14 -5.31 2.61
N THR A 36 -8.32 -6.57 2.22
CA THR A 36 -9.32 -7.47 2.80
C THR A 36 -9.13 -7.61 4.31
N GLY A 37 -10.17 -7.33 5.08
CA GLY A 37 -10.14 -7.41 6.55
C GLY A 37 -9.53 -6.20 7.26
N LEU A 38 -8.87 -5.28 6.53
CA LEU A 38 -8.14 -4.17 7.12
C LEU A 38 -8.81 -2.82 6.85
N TRP A 39 -8.94 -2.42 5.58
CA TRP A 39 -9.47 -1.11 5.24
C TRP A 39 -10.07 -1.04 3.83
N VAL A 40 -10.87 0.00 3.61
CA VAL A 40 -11.38 0.39 2.29
C VAL A 40 -11.15 1.90 2.12
N ARG A 41 -10.77 2.29 0.91
CA ARG A 41 -10.60 3.67 0.43
C ARG A 41 -11.47 3.86 -0.81
N GLU A 42 -12.27 4.92 -0.82
CA GLU A 42 -13.23 5.20 -1.88
C GLU A 42 -12.96 6.59 -2.47
N GLY A 43 -12.94 6.66 -3.80
CA GLY A 43 -12.68 7.86 -4.56
C GLY A 43 -11.19 8.10 -4.84
N LEU A 44 -10.93 8.83 -5.91
CA LEU A 44 -9.58 9.08 -6.42
C LEU A 44 -8.67 9.78 -5.40
N GLU A 45 -9.20 10.73 -4.63
CA GLU A 45 -8.43 11.45 -3.60
C GLU A 45 -7.89 10.51 -2.51
N LYS A 46 -8.65 9.48 -2.13
CA LYS A 46 -8.21 8.50 -1.14
C LYS A 46 -7.19 7.52 -1.67
N VAL A 47 -7.20 7.27 -2.98
CA VAL A 47 -6.15 6.50 -3.65
C VAL A 47 -4.90 7.35 -3.87
N ARG A 48 -5.05 8.65 -4.15
CA ARG A 48 -3.93 9.61 -4.21
C ARG A 48 -3.15 9.62 -2.90
N GLU A 49 -3.82 9.68 -1.76
CA GLU A 49 -3.17 9.59 -0.45
C GLU A 49 -2.33 8.30 -0.31
N LEU A 50 -2.78 7.17 -0.87
CA LEU A 50 -2.01 5.91 -0.88
C LEU A 50 -0.80 6.00 -1.82
N GLU A 51 -0.99 6.43 -3.06
CA GLU A 51 0.12 6.54 -4.04
C GLU A 51 1.21 7.52 -3.58
N GLU A 52 0.84 8.63 -2.94
CA GLU A 52 1.79 9.56 -2.36
C GLU A 52 2.58 8.95 -1.19
N TRP A 53 1.91 8.16 -0.37
CA TRP A 53 2.56 7.41 0.71
C TRP A 53 3.57 6.41 0.14
N ASP A 54 3.13 5.62 -0.85
CA ASP A 54 3.92 4.58 -1.48
C ASP A 54 5.13 5.17 -2.20
N ALA A 55 4.99 6.33 -2.84
CA ALA A 55 6.10 7.08 -3.42
C ALA A 55 7.15 7.49 -2.37
N VAL A 56 6.74 8.01 -1.21
CA VAL A 56 7.66 8.40 -0.13
C VAL A 56 8.37 7.19 0.49
N MET A 57 7.65 6.08 0.63
CA MET A 57 8.16 4.81 1.13
C MET A 57 8.93 4.02 0.08
N ARG A 58 9.03 4.51 -1.15
CA ARG A 58 9.69 3.84 -2.27
C ARG A 58 9.13 2.43 -2.49
N SER A 59 7.80 2.31 -2.47
CA SER A 59 7.11 1.04 -2.65
C SER A 59 7.26 0.49 -4.07
N GLN A 60 7.53 -0.79 -4.17
CA GLN A 60 7.76 -1.50 -5.43
C GLN A 60 6.85 -2.71 -5.49
N LEU A 61 5.94 -2.72 -6.45
CA LEU A 61 5.00 -3.79 -6.72
C LEU A 61 5.52 -4.75 -7.78
N GLY A 62 5.19 -6.02 -7.61
CA GLY A 62 5.30 -7.06 -8.64
C GLY A 62 3.99 -7.81 -8.78
N PHE A 63 3.56 -8.12 -10.00
CA PHE A 63 2.33 -8.89 -10.26
C PHE A 63 2.61 -10.13 -11.11
N ASN A 64 2.02 -11.26 -10.73
CA ASN A 64 2.21 -12.56 -11.37
C ASN A 64 0.89 -13.34 -11.50
N ASP A 65 0.89 -14.48 -12.21
CA ASP A 65 -0.24 -15.42 -12.26
C ASP A 65 -1.59 -14.82 -12.70
N PHE A 66 -1.55 -13.93 -13.69
CA PHE A 66 -2.74 -13.25 -14.21
C PHE A 66 -3.80 -14.21 -14.77
N LYS A 67 -5.03 -14.06 -14.29
CA LYS A 67 -6.24 -14.72 -14.80
C LYS A 67 -7.28 -13.66 -15.13
N VAL A 68 -7.63 -13.55 -16.42
CA VAL A 68 -8.59 -12.54 -16.90
C VAL A 68 -9.90 -13.20 -17.30
N ARG A 69 -11.03 -12.65 -16.84
CA ARG A 69 -12.37 -13.09 -17.23
C ARG A 69 -13.37 -11.93 -17.08
N ASN A 70 -13.99 -11.52 -18.19
CA ASN A 70 -15.10 -10.56 -18.22
C ASN A 70 -14.83 -9.27 -17.41
N GLN A 71 -13.84 -8.45 -17.81
CA GLN A 71 -13.49 -7.20 -17.10
C GLN A 71 -13.11 -7.41 -15.63
N ARG A 72 -12.64 -8.60 -15.30
CA ARG A 72 -12.04 -8.94 -14.02
C ARG A 72 -10.70 -9.57 -14.25
N LEU A 73 -9.73 -9.16 -13.44
CA LEU A 73 -8.41 -9.73 -13.42
C LEU A 73 -8.10 -10.17 -11.99
N GLU A 74 -7.64 -11.40 -11.83
CA GLU A 74 -7.11 -11.93 -10.59
C GLU A 74 -5.62 -12.24 -10.79
N CYS A 75 -4.77 -11.87 -9.85
CA CYS A 75 -3.34 -12.14 -9.86
C CYS A 75 -2.82 -12.36 -8.44
N THR A 76 -1.57 -12.79 -8.35
CA THR A 76 -0.76 -12.69 -7.14
C THR A 76 0.12 -11.45 -7.24
N GLY A 77 0.56 -10.92 -6.10
CA GLY A 77 1.49 -9.81 -6.11
C GLY A 77 2.48 -9.81 -4.97
N THR A 78 3.48 -8.97 -5.10
CA THR A 78 4.48 -8.74 -4.06
C THR A 78 4.72 -7.25 -3.88
N GLU A 79 5.19 -6.87 -2.71
CA GLU A 79 5.61 -5.51 -2.40
C GLU A 79 6.86 -5.49 -1.56
N THR A 80 7.74 -4.53 -1.85
CA THR A 80 8.84 -4.12 -0.98
C THR A 80 8.79 -2.61 -0.79
N ASN A 81 9.11 -2.10 0.38
CA ASN A 81 9.25 -0.66 0.60
C ASN A 81 10.26 -0.38 1.73
N ASP A 82 10.67 0.89 1.89
CA ASP A 82 11.64 1.33 2.90
C ASP A 82 11.17 0.97 4.33
N TRP A 83 9.87 1.09 4.60
CA TRP A 83 9.29 0.81 5.92
C TRP A 83 9.46 -0.67 6.30
N PHE A 84 9.09 -1.58 5.38
CA PHE A 84 9.29 -3.02 5.54
C PHE A 84 10.76 -3.36 5.75
N GLY A 85 11.66 -2.76 4.94
CA GLY A 85 13.10 -2.98 5.06
C GLY A 85 13.66 -2.61 6.44
N VAL A 86 13.19 -1.51 7.03
CA VAL A 86 13.61 -1.07 8.37
C VAL A 86 13.18 -2.06 9.46
N VAL A 87 11.99 -2.64 9.36
CA VAL A 87 11.46 -3.59 10.34
C VAL A 87 11.83 -5.06 10.03
N GLY A 88 12.79 -5.29 9.12
CA GLY A 88 13.28 -6.63 8.80
C GLY A 88 12.35 -7.46 7.90
N ILE A 89 11.36 -6.84 7.26
CA ILE A 89 10.48 -7.46 6.28
C ILE A 89 11.04 -7.20 4.88
N ASN A 90 11.58 -8.23 4.24
CA ASN A 90 12.16 -8.07 2.90
C ASN A 90 11.10 -7.87 1.81
N GLN A 91 9.95 -8.52 1.94
CA GLN A 91 8.89 -8.52 0.95
C GLN A 91 7.58 -9.02 1.58
N ILE A 92 6.47 -8.42 1.16
CA ILE A 92 5.11 -8.90 1.42
C ILE A 92 4.56 -9.57 0.16
N ARG A 93 3.76 -10.63 0.33
CA ARG A 93 2.98 -11.25 -0.73
C ARG A 93 1.49 -10.95 -0.57
N TYR A 94 0.83 -10.81 -1.71
CA TYR A 94 -0.60 -10.62 -1.84
C TYR A 94 -1.23 -11.77 -2.61
N GLU A 95 -2.16 -12.48 -1.97
CA GLU A 95 -2.77 -13.69 -2.50
C GLU A 95 -4.23 -13.83 -2.01
N PRO A 96 -5.25 -13.48 -2.84
CA PRO A 96 -5.19 -12.92 -4.19
C PRO A 96 -5.27 -11.37 -4.22
N ILE A 97 -4.92 -10.78 -5.37
CA ILE A 97 -5.32 -9.43 -5.77
C ILE A 97 -6.37 -9.54 -6.88
N LYS A 98 -7.47 -8.80 -6.73
CA LYS A 98 -8.59 -8.76 -7.68
C LYS A 98 -8.82 -7.35 -8.17
N PHE A 99 -8.86 -7.19 -9.48
CA PHE A 99 -9.16 -5.96 -10.18
C PHE A 99 -10.50 -6.12 -10.91
N GLU A 100 -11.34 -5.10 -10.83
CA GLU A 100 -12.53 -4.95 -11.67
C GLU A 100 -12.40 -3.65 -12.47
N PHE A 101 -12.76 -3.72 -13.75
CA PHE A 101 -12.59 -2.62 -14.70
C PHE A 101 -13.95 -2.05 -15.12
N GLU A 102 -13.93 -0.77 -15.47
CA GLU A 102 -15.01 -0.08 -16.17
C GLU A 102 -14.33 0.64 -17.34
N ASP A 103 -14.62 0.19 -18.55
CA ASP A 103 -13.90 0.57 -19.77
C ASP A 103 -12.38 0.35 -19.65
N ASP A 104 -11.58 1.40 -19.79
CA ASP A 104 -10.11 1.37 -19.69
C ASP A 104 -9.57 1.78 -18.31
N LYS A 105 -10.46 1.82 -17.30
CA LYS A 105 -10.12 2.23 -15.92
C LYS A 105 -10.31 1.10 -14.93
N ILE A 106 -9.41 1.05 -13.96
CA ILE A 106 -9.59 0.23 -12.75
C ILE A 106 -10.64 0.90 -11.88
N ARG A 107 -11.73 0.20 -11.59
CA ARG A 107 -12.84 0.67 -10.75
C ARG A 107 -12.83 0.04 -9.36
N HIS A 108 -12.25 -1.14 -9.21
CA HIS A 108 -12.16 -1.82 -7.92
C HIS A 108 -10.85 -2.56 -7.80
N ILE A 109 -10.17 -2.42 -6.66
CA ILE A 109 -9.08 -3.29 -6.24
C ILE A 109 -9.45 -3.92 -4.91
N ARG A 110 -9.28 -5.23 -4.81
CA ARG A 110 -9.26 -5.96 -3.54
C ARG A 110 -7.98 -6.77 -3.44
N ALA A 111 -7.10 -6.35 -2.56
CA ALA A 111 -5.90 -7.10 -2.22
C ALA A 111 -6.11 -7.85 -0.89
N GLN A 112 -5.34 -8.90 -0.69
CA GLN A 112 -5.26 -9.62 0.57
C GLN A 112 -3.79 -9.95 0.84
N ILE A 113 -3.26 -9.49 1.96
CA ILE A 113 -1.93 -9.89 2.41
C ILE A 113 -1.95 -11.39 2.69
N SER A 114 -0.91 -12.12 2.31
CA SER A 114 -0.81 -13.53 2.64
C SER A 114 -0.87 -13.71 4.17
N PRO A 115 -1.57 -14.73 4.72
CA PRO A 115 -1.73 -14.86 6.16
C PRO A 115 -0.39 -14.90 6.93
N LYS A 116 0.65 -15.45 6.29
CA LYS A 116 1.99 -15.49 6.86
C LYS A 116 2.59 -14.09 6.98
N ASP A 117 2.46 -13.26 5.94
CA ASP A 117 3.05 -11.93 5.92
C ASP A 117 2.22 -10.94 6.73
N GLU A 118 0.90 -11.13 6.83
CA GLU A 118 0.00 -10.32 7.65
C GLU A 118 0.42 -10.34 9.12
N MET A 119 0.71 -11.54 9.66
CA MET A 119 1.21 -11.68 11.03
C MET A 119 2.57 -10.98 11.26
N MET A 120 3.44 -10.99 10.25
CA MET A 120 4.75 -10.32 10.35
C MET A 120 4.59 -8.81 10.35
N VAL A 121 3.73 -8.28 9.47
CA VAL A 121 3.43 -6.85 9.38
C VAL A 121 2.78 -6.35 10.67
N ASP A 122 1.72 -7.02 11.15
CA ASP A 122 1.03 -6.62 12.38
C ASP A 122 1.99 -6.59 13.57
N ARG A 123 2.86 -7.60 13.70
CA ARG A 123 3.89 -7.62 14.74
C ARG A 123 4.85 -6.43 14.62
N ALA A 124 5.38 -6.18 13.44
CA ALA A 124 6.33 -5.09 13.20
C ALA A 124 5.71 -3.71 13.46
N VAL A 125 4.48 -3.48 12.96
CA VAL A 125 3.72 -2.26 13.21
C VAL A 125 3.53 -2.05 14.71
N ASN A 126 3.06 -3.08 15.42
CA ASN A 126 2.81 -2.99 16.86
C ASN A 126 4.08 -2.73 17.67
N GLU A 127 5.23 -3.25 17.25
CA GLU A 127 6.50 -2.99 17.91
C GLU A 127 6.93 -1.52 17.79
N VAL A 128 6.87 -0.97 16.58
CA VAL A 128 7.18 0.43 16.32
C VAL A 128 6.20 1.35 17.04
N VAL A 129 4.90 1.07 16.96
CA VAL A 129 3.85 1.87 17.60
C VAL A 129 4.00 1.88 19.11
N ARG A 130 4.27 0.73 19.74
CA ARG A 130 4.46 0.65 21.21
C ARG A 130 5.65 1.47 21.67
N TRP A 131 6.79 1.32 21.00
CA TRP A 131 7.97 2.13 21.29
C TRP A 131 7.69 3.63 21.12
N ALA A 132 6.97 4.00 20.06
CA ALA A 132 6.65 5.39 19.79
C ALA A 132 5.59 5.97 20.73
N LEU A 133 4.68 5.18 21.29
CA LEU A 133 3.72 5.66 22.29
C LEU A 133 4.42 6.10 23.58
N ASP A 134 5.55 5.47 23.94
CA ASP A 134 6.32 5.82 25.13
C ASP A 134 7.09 7.14 24.97
N LEU A 135 7.45 7.52 23.74
CA LEU A 135 8.33 8.67 23.45
C LEU A 135 7.64 9.83 22.73
N TYR A 136 6.67 9.53 21.86
CA TYR A 136 5.99 10.44 20.97
C TYR A 136 4.46 10.18 20.94
N PRO A 137 3.77 10.18 22.10
CA PRO A 137 2.36 9.80 22.17
C PRO A 137 1.46 10.68 21.28
N ASP A 138 1.71 12.00 21.25
CA ASP A 138 0.93 12.94 20.43
C ASP A 138 1.11 12.68 18.93
N GLU A 139 2.32 12.32 18.52
CA GLU A 139 2.63 11.96 17.13
C GLU A 139 1.85 10.72 16.71
N ILE A 140 1.84 9.67 17.54
CA ILE A 140 1.09 8.45 17.24
C ILE A 140 -0.41 8.67 17.25
N HIS A 141 -0.95 9.47 18.17
CA HIS A 141 -2.37 9.79 18.19
C HIS A 141 -2.83 10.52 16.92
N ASP A 142 -1.95 11.27 16.27
CA ASP A 142 -2.25 11.96 15.02
C ASP A 142 -2.01 11.09 13.78
N LEU A 143 -0.97 10.24 13.78
CA LEU A 143 -0.66 9.32 12.68
C LEU A 143 -1.63 8.14 12.60
N VAL A 144 -2.16 7.69 13.75
CA VAL A 144 -3.06 6.54 13.88
C VAL A 144 -4.28 6.90 14.74
N PRO A 145 -5.09 7.89 14.35
CA PRO A 145 -6.24 8.31 15.13
C PRO A 145 -7.23 7.16 15.29
N ARG A 146 -7.51 6.79 16.54
CA ARG A 146 -8.44 5.69 16.88
C ARG A 146 -8.07 4.36 16.21
N GLY A 147 -6.78 4.09 16.02
CA GLY A 147 -6.30 2.83 15.45
C GLY A 147 -6.31 2.77 13.91
N VAL A 148 -6.62 3.88 13.22
CA VAL A 148 -6.67 3.93 11.76
C VAL A 148 -5.47 4.70 11.21
N PHE A 149 -4.64 4.05 10.39
CA PHE A 149 -3.53 4.70 9.70
C PHE A 149 -4.00 5.82 8.77
N LYS A 150 -3.39 7.00 8.92
CA LYS A 150 -3.46 8.07 7.93
C LYS A 150 -2.39 7.88 6.87
N TYR A 151 -2.81 8.04 5.62
CA TYR A 151 -1.94 8.01 4.44
C TYR A 151 -1.75 9.43 3.89
N GLY A 152 -0.98 9.55 2.80
CA GLY A 152 -0.62 10.81 2.18
C GLY A 152 0.84 11.19 2.43
N HIS A 153 1.34 12.11 1.61
CA HIS A 153 2.74 12.49 1.59
C HIS A 153 3.29 12.93 2.98
N GLU A 154 2.58 13.83 3.66
CA GLU A 154 3.00 14.37 4.95
C GLU A 154 3.09 13.29 6.04
N HIS A 155 2.08 12.42 6.12
CA HIS A 155 2.04 11.33 7.09
C HIS A 155 3.15 10.31 6.79
N ALA A 156 3.45 10.04 5.53
CA ALA A 156 4.53 9.13 5.14
C ALA A 156 5.91 9.65 5.58
N LEU A 157 6.17 10.95 5.43
CA LEU A 157 7.43 11.56 5.89
C LEU A 157 7.60 11.45 7.41
N ARG A 158 6.51 11.66 8.16
CA ARG A 158 6.49 11.54 9.62
C ARG A 158 6.74 10.10 10.07
N TRP A 159 6.06 9.14 9.43
CA TRP A 159 6.32 7.72 9.65
C TRP A 159 7.75 7.31 9.32
N LYS A 160 8.30 7.83 8.22
CA LYS A 160 9.68 7.56 7.81
C LYS A 160 10.68 8.02 8.87
N LYS A 161 10.50 9.22 9.42
CA LYS A 161 11.32 9.70 10.54
C LYS A 161 11.18 8.79 11.76
N LEU A 162 9.95 8.40 12.09
CA LEU A 162 9.63 7.60 13.27
C LEU A 162 10.26 6.20 13.21
N ILE A 163 10.24 5.53 12.06
CA ILE A 163 10.92 4.23 11.89
C ILE A 163 12.44 4.35 11.94
N GLU A 164 13.02 5.46 11.46
CA GLU A 164 14.45 5.69 11.53
C GLU A 164 14.91 5.94 12.98
N ASP A 165 14.13 6.71 13.75
CA ASP A 165 14.36 6.91 15.18
C ASP A 165 14.25 5.60 15.95
N TRP A 166 13.23 4.78 15.63
CA TRP A 166 13.05 3.45 16.23
C TRP A 166 14.28 2.57 15.98
N LYS A 167 14.72 2.48 14.72
CA LYS A 167 15.89 1.69 14.33
C LYS A 167 17.15 2.11 15.09
N ARG A 168 17.37 3.42 15.21
CA ARG A 168 18.50 3.97 15.99
C ARG A 168 18.43 3.62 17.47
N ALA A 169 17.24 3.62 18.05
CA ALA A 169 17.03 3.36 19.48
C ALA A 169 17.15 1.88 19.84
N THR A 170 16.74 0.97 18.96
CA THR A 170 16.68 -0.47 19.26
C THR A 170 17.85 -1.28 18.70
N GLY A 171 18.62 -0.71 17.76
CA GLY A 171 19.75 -1.41 17.12
C GLY A 171 19.33 -2.50 16.13
N ASN A 172 18.08 -2.45 15.66
CA ASN A 172 17.56 -3.31 14.57
C ASN A 172 18.16 -2.95 13.20
#